data_AF-A0A951PP97-F1
#
_entry.id   AF-A0A951PP97-F1
#
_cell.length_a   1.000
_cell.length_b   1.000
_cell.length_c   1.000
_cell.angle_alpha   90.00
_cell.angle_beta   90.00
_cell.angle_gamma   90.00
#
_symmetry.space_group_name_H-M   'P 1'
#
loop_
_entity.id
_entity.type
_entity.pdbx_description
1 polymer ?
#
loop_
_entity_poly.entity_id
_entity_poly.type
_entity_poly.pdbx_seq_one_letter_code
_entity_poly.pdbx_strand_id
1 'polypeptide(L)' 'MLQSLLDQASSCGCTYERDSFGNCKILPPQKTARWELQQVKDRWLLFVGGVPQANLYPEEAEAFLKRRCPRHLNREAV' A
#
# COMPACT_ATOMS: atom_id res chain seq x y z
N MET A 1 7.96 8.99 -6.44
CA MET A 1 7.82 7.64 -5.86
C MET A 1 6.64 7.53 -4.90
N LEU A 2 6.57 8.32 -3.83
CA LEU A 2 5.43 8.33 -2.89
C LEU A 2 4.07 8.53 -3.59
N GLN A 3 3.98 9.53 -4.47
CA GLN A 3 2.72 9.82 -5.20
C GLN A 3 2.24 8.63 -6.03
N SER A 4 3.14 7.98 -6.78
CA SER A 4 2.83 6.79 -7.58
C SER A 4 2.23 5.66 -6.75
N LEU A 5 2.73 5.47 -5.53
CA LEU A 5 2.29 4.41 -4.63
C LEU A 5 0.91 4.73 -4.03
N LEU A 6 0.66 5.99 -3.68
CA LEU A 6 -0.65 6.46 -3.21
C LEU A 6 -1.71 6.44 -4.31
N ASP A 7 -1.34 6.80 -5.54
CA ASP A 7 -2.22 6.76 -6.71
C ASP A 7 -2.59 5.30 -7.02
N GLN A 8 -1.62 4.39 -6.97
CA GLN A 8 -1.88 2.95 -7.14
C GLN A 8 -2.78 2.42 -6.01
N ALA A 9 -2.48 2.73 -4.76
CA ALA A 9 -3.33 2.36 -3.62
C ALA A 9 -4.78 2.84 -3.82
N SER A 10 -4.96 4.10 -4.22
CA SER A 10 -6.29 4.71 -4.45
C SER A 10 -7.04 4.04 -5.60
N SER A 11 -6.38 3.77 -6.73
CA SER A 11 -6.97 3.03 -7.86
C SER A 11 -7.45 1.62 -7.47
N CYS A 12 -6.87 1.06 -6.43
CA CYS A 12 -7.18 -0.25 -5.88
C CYS A 12 -8.27 -0.22 -4.81
N GLY A 13 -8.80 0.97 -4.49
CA GLY A 13 -9.77 1.18 -3.42
C GLY A 13 -9.16 1.15 -2.02
N CYS A 14 -7.83 1.12 -1.91
CA CYS A 14 -7.16 1.32 -0.63
C CYS A 14 -7.39 2.77 -0.18
N THR A 15 -7.55 2.98 1.12
CA THR A 15 -7.51 4.32 1.70
C THR A 15 -6.10 4.62 2.19
N TYR A 16 -5.72 5.89 2.22
CA TYR A 16 -4.50 6.30 2.89
C TYR A 16 -4.78 7.44 3.86
N GLU A 17 -4.05 7.45 4.96
CA GLU A 17 -4.07 8.45 5.99
C GLU A 17 -2.70 9.13 6.01
N ARG A 18 -2.65 10.41 6.37
CA ARG A 18 -1.40 11.13 6.57
C ARG A 18 -1.38 11.64 8.00
N ASP A 19 -0.30 11.37 8.72
CA ASP A 19 -0.13 11.87 10.07
C ASP A 19 0.36 13.34 10.10
N SER A 20 0.42 13.91 11.29
CA SER A 20 0.87 15.29 11.53
C SER A 20 2.34 15.54 11.12
N PHE A 21 3.12 14.47 10.95
CA PHE A 21 4.53 14.51 10.55
C PHE A 21 4.71 14.29 9.04
N GLY A 22 3.62 14.11 8.30
CA GLY A 22 3.64 13.88 6.85
C GLY A 22 3.87 12.42 6.46
N ASN A 23 3.96 11.48 7.41
CA ASN A 23 4.06 10.07 7.08
C ASN A 23 2.72 9.58 6.55
N CYS A 24 2.77 8.79 5.48
CA CYS A 24 1.58 8.19 4.89
C CYS A 24 1.38 6.76 5.41
N LYS A 25 0.13 6.40 5.72
CA LYS A 25 -0.29 5.05 6.05
C LYS A 25 -1.33 4.59 5.05
N ILE A 26 -1.17 3.43 4.45
CA ILE A 26 -2.10 2.83 3.49
C ILE A 26 -2.80 1.66 4.16
N LEU A 27 -4.12 1.67 4.03
CA LEU A 27 -5.02 0.68 4.58
C LEU A 27 -5.69 -0.12 3.45
N PRO A 28 -5.93 -1.41 3.65
CA PRO A 28 -6.54 -2.27 2.66
C PRO A 28 -7.99 -1.87 2.40
N PRO A 29 -8.50 -2.06 1.17
CA PRO A 29 -9.90 -1.81 0.84
C PRO A 29 -10.85 -2.66 1.69
N GLN A 30 -10.40 -3.85 2.11
CA GLN A 30 -11.18 -4.79 2.89
C GLN A 30 -10.61 -4.91 4.31
N LYS A 31 -11.46 -4.68 5.32
CA LYS A 31 -11.09 -4.79 6.74
C LYS A 31 -10.58 -6.19 7.14
N THR A 32 -10.89 -7.22 6.37
CA THR A 32 -10.45 -8.61 6.60
C THR A 32 -8.99 -8.85 6.21
N ALA A 33 -8.39 -8.00 5.37
CA ALA A 33 -7.05 -8.26 4.81
C ALA A 33 -5.91 -8.09 5.82
N ARG A 34 -6.18 -7.47 6.98
CA ARG A 34 -5.29 -7.31 8.16
C ARG A 34 -3.90 -6.74 7.90
N TRP A 35 -3.55 -6.34 6.68
CA TRP A 35 -2.27 -5.71 6.38
C TRP A 35 -2.40 -4.18 6.43
N GLU A 36 -1.30 -3.48 6.63
CA GLU A 36 -1.18 -2.02 6.47
C GLU A 36 0.26 -1.67 6.07
N LEU A 37 0.44 -0.60 5.30
CA LEU A 37 1.75 -0.10 4.91
C LEU A 37 1.93 1.28 5.52
N GLN A 38 2.95 1.48 6.34
CA GLN A 38 3.28 2.77 6.93
C GLN A 38 4.61 3.29 6.40
N GLN A 39 4.61 4.51 5.89
CA GLN A 39 5.82 5.18 5.49
C GLN A 39 6.63 5.56 6.73
N VAL A 40 7.90 5.18 6.73
CA VAL A 40 8.87 5.55 7.75
C VAL A 40 10.10 6.07 7.02
N LYS A 41 10.23 7.40 6.97
CA LYS A 41 11.25 8.11 6.16
C LYS A 41 11.14 7.69 4.67
N ASP A 42 12.18 7.04 4.15
CA ASP A 42 12.30 6.63 2.75
C ASP A 42 11.83 5.19 2.47
N ARG A 43 11.30 4.51 3.49
CA ARG A 43 10.86 3.12 3.40
C ARG A 43 9.41 2.92 3.85
N TRP A 44 8.90 1.73 3.61
CA TRP A 44 7.55 1.31 3.96
C TRP A 44 7.59 0.10 4.89
N LEU A 45 7.08 0.27 6.10
CA LEU A 45 6.91 -0.80 7.05
C LEU A 45 5.57 -1.50 6.78
N LEU A 46 5.63 -2.77 6.41
CA LEU A 46 4.46 -3.65 6.30
C LEU A 46 4.13 -4.20 7.68
N PHE A 47 2.89 -3.99 8.12
CA PHE A 47 2.33 -4.68 9.27
C PHE A 47 1.28 -5.68 8.82
N VAL A 48 1.15 -6.77 9.58
CA VAL A 48 0.07 -7.76 9.45
C VAL A 48 -0.51 -8.01 10.84
N GLY A 49 -1.80 -7.70 11.02
CA GLY A 49 -2.48 -7.79 12.31
C GLY A 49 -1.89 -6.86 13.38
N GLY A 50 -1.34 -5.71 12.98
CA GLY A 50 -0.65 -4.78 13.88
C GLY A 50 0.79 -5.17 14.24
N VAL A 51 1.31 -6.26 13.69
CA VAL A 51 2.69 -6.70 13.92
C VAL A 51 3.57 -6.30 12.73
N PRO A 52 4.67 -5.54 12.92
CA PRO A 52 5.64 -5.27 11.86
C PRO A 52 6.22 -6.57 11.30
N GLN A 53 6.16 -6.76 10.00
CA GLN A 53 6.65 -7.96 9.31
C GLN A 53 7.88 -7.67 8.47
N ALA A 54 7.87 -6.59 7.70
CA ALA A 54 8.92 -6.30 6.72
C ALA A 54 9.11 -4.80 6.49
N ASN A 55 10.36 -4.39 6.27
CA ASN A 55 10.72 -3.03 5.90
C ASN A 55 11.07 -2.99 4.41
N LEU A 56 10.17 -2.42 3.62
CA LEU A 56 10.16 -2.46 2.16
C LEU A 56 10.73 -1.18 1.55
N TYR A 57 11.46 -1.33 0.46
CA TYR A 57 11.74 -0.22 -0.45
C TYR A 57 10.46 0.19 -1.18
N PRO A 58 10.38 1.44 -1.71
CA PRO A 58 9.20 1.92 -2.45
C PRO A 58 8.74 0.95 -3.56
N GLU A 59 9.67 0.38 -4.31
CA GLU A 59 9.39 -0.54 -5.43
C GLU A 59 8.79 -1.87 -4.95
N GLU A 60 9.24 -2.36 -3.80
CA GLU A 60 8.72 -3.58 -3.17
C GLU A 60 7.32 -3.36 -2.61
N ALA A 61 7.07 -2.20 -2.01
CA ALA A 61 5.75 -1.80 -1.54
C ALA A 61 4.76 -1.63 -2.71
N GLU A 62 5.22 -1.08 -3.83
CA GLU A 62 4.43 -1.01 -5.07
C GLU A 62 4.09 -2.42 -5.59
N ALA A 63 5.07 -3.32 -5.67
CA ALA A 63 4.86 -4.71 -6.08
C ALA A 63 3.90 -5.46 -5.14
N PHE A 64 3.99 -5.21 -3.83
CA PHE A 64 3.06 -5.74 -2.84
C PHE A 64 1.63 -5.28 -3.13
N LEU A 65 1.43 -3.97 -3.36
CA LEU A 65 0.11 -3.42 -3.69
C LEU A 65 -0.43 -4.00 -5.00
N LYS A 66 0.40 -4.18 -6.04
CA LYS A 66 -0.01 -4.81 -7.32
C LYS A 66 -0.54 -6.22 -7.09
N ARG A 67 0.13 -7.02 -6.25
CA ARG A 67 -0.28 -8.39 -5.95
C ARG A 67 -1.57 -8.46 -5.11
N ARG A 68 -1.73 -7.54 -4.16
CA ARG A 68 -2.91 -7.50 -3.28
C ARG A 68 -4.12 -6.83 -3.91
N CYS A 69 -3.91 -6.11 -5.00
CA CYS A 69 -4.94 -5.37 -5.69
C CYS A 69 -4.96 -5.72 -7.18
N PRO A 70 -5.50 -6.89 -7.54
CA PRO A 70 -5.48 -7.41 -8.92
C PRO A 70 -6.33 -6.62 -9.93
N ARG A 71 -6.91 -5.46 -9.56
CA ARG A 71 -7.78 -4.67 -10.45
C ARG A 71 -7.09 -4.12 -11.71
N HIS A 72 -5.78 -4.32 -11.87
CA HIS A 72 -5.07 -3.96 -13.09
C HIS A 72 -4.86 -5.11 -14.10
N LEU A 73 -5.56 -6.25 -13.95
CA LEU A 73 -5.44 -7.39 -14.87
C LEU A 73 -6.65 -7.60 -15.82
N ASN A 74 -7.48 -6.57 -16.06
CA ASN A 74 -8.61 -6.63 -17.00
C ASN A 74 -8.68 -5.41 -17.95
N ARG A 75 -7.59 -5.12 -18.68
CA ARG A 75 -7.66 -4.19 -19.83
C ARG A 75 -7.03 -4.71 -21.14
N GLU A 76 -6.65 -5.99 -21.20
CA GLU A 76 -6.21 -6.64 -22.44
C GLU A 76 -6.78 -8.06 -22.53
N ALA A 77 -8.10 -8.18 -22.69
CA ALA A 77 -8.75 -9.41 -23.14
C ALA A 77 -10.21 -9.15 -23.56
N VAL A 78 -10.44 -8.32 -24.58
CA VAL A 78 -11.56 -8.42 -25.52
C VAL A 78 -11.11 -7.86 -26.86
#